data_AF-A0A2N2TKS5-F1
#
_entry.id   AF-A0A2N2TKS5-F1
#
_cell.length_a   1.000
_cell.length_b   1.000
_cell.length_c   1.000
_cell.angle_alpha   90.00
_cell.angle_beta   90.00
_cell.angle_gamma   90.00
#
_symmetry.space_group_name_H-M   'P 1'
#
loop_
_entity.id
_entity.type
_entity.pdbx_description
1 polymer ?
#
loop_
_entity_poly.entity_id
_entity_poly.type
_entity_poly.pdbx_seq_one_letter_code
_entity_poly.pdbx_strand_id
1 'polypeptide(L)'
;MNVQTNAKAKAAAKPKEPVFKTPYEKAAGIYVALMGLSALLIPADILQAHSWAVEFTDFMAAWVPQIDLISSLGIRPELNRFYYSLLWAMSPGLFVLCCLMSWEARQRSFPLWNMPLQKAIVLALVTGLVIYAASHGGWITNANNGVIRFILSNRLAMGCLGNIFYVSAPVMAAGGLFVLVAGWLSGEIPRHIRRGTEGEH
;
A
#
# COMPACT_ATOMS: atom_id res chain seq x y z
N MET A 1 -28.19 -52.66 -33.70
CA MET A 1 -27.28 -52.56 -32.54
C MET A 1 -26.06 -51.76 -32.99
N ASN A 2 -25.98 -50.49 -32.63
CA ASN A 2 -24.80 -49.65 -32.90
C ASN A 2 -24.74 -48.58 -31.81
N VAL A 3 -23.93 -48.85 -30.79
CA VAL A 3 -23.71 -47.94 -29.65
C VAL A 3 -22.51 -47.07 -30.04
N GLN A 4 -22.76 -45.86 -30.52
CA GLN A 4 -21.72 -44.84 -30.65
C GLN A 4 -21.44 -44.24 -29.27
N THR A 5 -20.37 -44.71 -28.65
CA THR A 5 -19.77 -44.14 -27.44
C THR A 5 -19.13 -42.78 -27.76
N ASN A 6 -19.87 -41.70 -27.52
CA ASN A 6 -19.32 -40.35 -27.51
C ASN A 6 -18.52 -40.11 -26.22
N ALA A 7 -17.26 -40.54 -26.19
CA ALA A 7 -16.30 -40.15 -25.17
C ALA A 7 -15.89 -38.69 -25.42
N LYS A 8 -16.60 -37.74 -24.80
CA LYS A 8 -16.10 -36.36 -24.65
C LYS A 8 -14.88 -36.39 -23.72
N ALA A 9 -13.69 -36.42 -24.30
CA ALA A 9 -12.46 -36.10 -23.59
C ALA A 9 -12.61 -34.68 -23.01
N LYS A 10 -12.80 -34.61 -21.70
CA LYS A 10 -12.81 -33.36 -20.94
C LYS A 10 -11.39 -32.81 -21.03
N ALA A 11 -11.15 -31.89 -21.97
CA ALA A 11 -9.86 -31.24 -22.13
C ALA A 11 -9.43 -30.70 -20.75
N ALA A 12 -8.33 -31.23 -20.24
CA ALA A 12 -7.75 -30.77 -18.99
C ALA A 12 -7.48 -29.27 -19.14
N ALA A 13 -8.20 -28.46 -18.37
CA ALA A 13 -7.95 -27.03 -18.29
C ALA A 13 -6.48 -26.87 -17.86
N LYS A 14 -5.65 -26.30 -18.74
CA LYS A 14 -4.29 -25.91 -18.38
C LYS A 14 -4.39 -25.09 -17.09
N PRO A 15 -3.53 -25.34 -16.09
CA PRO A 15 -3.52 -24.52 -14.89
C PRO A 15 -3.35 -23.06 -15.35
N LYS A 16 -4.31 -22.20 -14.99
CA LYS A 16 -4.18 -20.76 -15.19
C LYS A 16 -2.87 -20.37 -14.51
N GLU A 17 -1.87 -20.02 -15.29
CA GLU A 17 -0.65 -19.43 -14.74
C GLU A 17 -1.07 -18.28 -13.81
N PRO A 18 -0.47 -18.18 -12.62
CA PRO A 18 -0.85 -17.16 -11.66
C PRO A 18 -0.77 -15.80 -12.34
N VAL A 19 -1.91 -15.13 -12.33
CA VAL A 19 -2.15 -13.78 -12.84
C VAL A 19 -1.00 -12.89 -12.40
N PHE A 20 -0.17 -12.54 -13.39
CA PHE A 20 0.96 -11.59 -13.40
C PHE A 20 1.59 -11.26 -12.03
N LYS A 21 2.86 -11.66 -11.84
CA LYS A 21 3.79 -11.03 -10.87
C LYS A 21 4.82 -10.21 -11.64
N THR A 22 4.60 -8.92 -11.83
CA THR A 22 5.59 -8.04 -12.47
C THR A 22 6.84 -7.88 -11.58
N PRO A 23 8.02 -7.50 -12.12
CA PRO A 23 9.21 -7.31 -11.29
C PRO A 23 8.99 -6.25 -10.21
N TYR A 24 8.21 -5.20 -10.48
CA TYR A 24 7.89 -4.16 -9.50
C TYR A 24 6.92 -4.64 -8.41
N GLU A 25 5.96 -5.52 -8.73
CA GLU A 25 5.09 -6.14 -7.72
C GLU A 25 5.90 -7.01 -6.75
N LYS A 26 6.86 -7.79 -7.29
CA LYS A 26 7.79 -8.57 -6.47
C LYS A 26 8.67 -7.67 -5.61
N ALA A 27 9.22 -6.60 -6.19
CA ALA A 27 10.07 -5.65 -5.48
C ALA A 27 9.30 -4.94 -4.36
N ALA A 28 8.07 -4.47 -4.61
CA ALA A 28 7.21 -3.85 -3.61
C ALA A 28 6.88 -4.84 -2.47
N GLY A 29 6.55 -6.10 -2.79
CA GLY A 29 6.30 -7.13 -1.78
C GLY A 29 7.53 -7.40 -0.90
N ILE A 30 8.72 -7.51 -1.51
CA ILE A 30 9.98 -7.66 -0.77
C ILE A 30 10.26 -6.43 0.08
N TYR A 31 10.05 -5.23 -0.45
CA TYR A 31 10.27 -3.97 0.25
C TYR A 31 9.39 -3.86 1.50
N VAL A 32 8.09 -4.15 1.37
CA VAL A 32 7.15 -4.19 2.50
C VAL A 32 7.56 -5.25 3.52
N ALA A 33 8.02 -6.42 3.08
CA ALA A 33 8.52 -7.46 3.99
C ALA A 33 9.76 -7.00 4.77
N LEU A 34 10.73 -6.37 4.10
CA LEU A 34 11.94 -5.83 4.74
C LEU A 34 11.60 -4.71 5.74
N MET A 35 10.70 -3.80 5.36
CA MET A 35 10.15 -2.79 6.26
C MET A 35 9.57 -3.44 7.53
N GLY A 36 8.76 -4.48 7.37
CA GLY A 36 8.17 -5.19 8.51
C GLY A 36 9.18 -5.94 9.37
N LEU A 37 10.18 -6.59 8.77
CA LEU A 37 11.22 -7.32 9.48
C LEU A 37 12.10 -6.41 10.35
N SER A 38 12.24 -5.14 9.98
CA SER A 38 13.02 -4.17 10.77
C SER A 38 12.51 -4.04 12.22
N ALA A 39 11.20 -4.26 12.47
CA ALA A 39 10.60 -4.29 13.80
C ALA A 39 11.27 -5.30 14.76
N LEU A 40 11.77 -6.40 14.22
CA LEU A 40 12.40 -7.47 15.01
C LEU A 40 13.82 -7.12 15.42
N LEU A 41 14.50 -6.27 14.62
CA LEU A 41 15.90 -5.92 14.76
C LEU A 41 16.14 -4.70 15.67
N ILE A 42 15.11 -3.88 15.89
CA ILE A 42 15.25 -2.66 16.69
C ILE A 42 15.31 -3.00 18.21
N PRO A 43 16.31 -2.50 18.95
CA PRO A 43 16.36 -2.58 20.41
C PRO A 43 15.14 -1.91 21.07
N ALA A 44 14.65 -2.46 22.19
CA ALA A 44 13.42 -1.94 22.81
C ALA A 44 13.61 -0.53 23.42
N ASP A 45 14.85 -0.21 23.75
CA ASP A 45 15.39 0.95 24.47
C ASP A 45 16.20 1.88 23.55
N ILE A 46 15.98 1.80 22.23
CA ILE A 46 16.78 2.51 21.22
C ILE A 46 16.83 4.03 21.45
N LEU A 47 15.75 4.64 21.95
CA LEU A 47 15.70 6.08 22.20
C LEU A 47 16.46 6.49 23.47
N GLN A 48 16.57 5.60 24.45
CA GLN A 48 17.41 5.82 25.63
C GLN A 48 18.89 5.59 25.33
N ALA A 49 19.19 4.59 24.49
CA ALA A 49 20.56 4.21 24.15
C ALA A 49 21.24 5.22 23.20
N HIS A 50 20.48 5.95 22.39
CA HIS A 50 21.02 6.76 21.31
C HIS A 50 20.32 8.11 21.13
N SER A 51 21.03 9.20 21.38
CA SER A 51 20.51 10.57 21.23
C SER A 51 20.09 10.91 19.79
N TRP A 52 20.85 10.44 18.80
CA TRP A 52 20.51 10.64 17.38
C TRP A 52 19.15 10.03 17.01
N ALA A 53 18.76 8.94 17.67
CA ALA A 53 17.49 8.28 17.41
C ALA A 53 16.32 9.14 17.87
N VAL A 54 16.48 9.86 18.99
CA VAL A 54 15.51 10.85 19.47
C VAL A 54 15.35 11.97 18.45
N GLU A 55 16.46 12.62 18.05
CA GLU A 55 16.47 13.70 17.06
C GLU A 55 15.81 13.28 15.73
N PHE A 56 16.13 12.08 15.25
CA PHE A 56 15.50 11.51 14.06
C PHE A 56 13.99 11.34 14.22
N THR A 57 13.53 10.78 15.35
CA THR A 57 12.10 10.60 15.57
C THR A 57 11.35 11.90 15.74
N ASP A 58 11.96 12.92 16.35
CA ASP A 58 11.37 14.24 16.51
C ASP A 58 11.24 14.95 15.17
N PHE A 59 12.27 14.87 14.33
CA PHE A 59 12.21 15.33 12.95
C PHE A 59 11.06 14.64 12.19
N MET A 60 10.96 13.32 12.25
CA MET A 60 9.90 12.58 11.54
C MET A 60 8.50 12.89 12.07
N ALA A 61 8.33 13.02 13.39
CA ALA A 61 7.04 13.32 14.02
C ALA A 61 6.52 14.71 13.64
N ALA A 62 7.41 15.69 13.38
CA ALA A 62 7.02 17.01 12.89
C ALA A 62 6.33 16.95 11.51
N TRP A 63 6.67 15.97 10.67
CA TRP A 63 6.06 15.77 9.35
C TRP A 63 4.89 14.78 9.38
N VAL A 64 4.94 13.80 10.29
CA VAL A 64 3.98 12.71 10.39
C VAL A 64 3.40 12.65 11.81
N PRO A 65 2.33 13.42 12.11
CA PRO A 65 1.73 13.48 13.44
C PRO A 65 1.24 12.14 13.99
N GLN A 66 0.98 11.17 13.10
CA GLN A 66 0.64 9.79 13.46
C GLN A 66 1.67 9.14 14.41
N ILE A 67 2.95 9.50 14.28
CA ILE A 67 4.05 8.93 15.07
C ILE A 67 3.86 9.26 16.56
N ASP A 68 3.64 10.54 16.87
CA ASP A 68 3.40 10.98 18.24
C ASP A 68 2.12 10.36 18.79
N LEU A 69 1.07 10.29 17.98
CA LEU A 69 -0.22 9.74 18.37
C LEU A 69 -0.11 8.25 18.76
N ILE A 70 0.62 7.44 17.98
CA ILE A 70 0.88 6.03 18.33
C ILE A 70 1.71 5.94 19.62
N SER A 71 2.74 6.78 19.77
CA SER A 71 3.58 6.77 20.97
C SER A 71 2.82 7.18 22.24
N SER A 72 1.85 8.09 22.11
CA SER A 72 1.01 8.58 23.22
C SER A 72 0.12 7.51 23.83
N LEU A 73 -0.12 6.39 23.13
CA LEU A 73 -0.88 5.26 23.66
C LEU A 73 -0.17 4.52 24.81
N GLY A 74 1.10 4.83 25.08
CA GLY A 74 1.87 4.29 26.20
C GLY A 74 2.29 2.82 26.05
N ILE A 75 2.01 2.20 24.90
CA ILE A 75 2.41 0.83 24.60
C ILE A 75 3.77 0.89 23.93
N ARG A 76 4.83 0.43 24.60
CA ARG A 76 6.23 0.44 24.08
C ARG A 76 6.56 1.75 23.33
N PRO A 77 6.39 2.92 23.97
CA PRO A 77 6.35 4.22 23.29
C PRO A 77 7.63 4.49 22.49
N GLU A 78 8.80 4.15 23.04
CA GLU A 78 10.09 4.37 22.38
C GLU A 78 10.28 3.52 21.13
N LEU A 79 10.03 2.21 21.26
CA LEU A 79 10.11 1.28 20.13
C LEU A 79 9.14 1.67 19.03
N ASN A 80 7.88 1.98 19.37
CA ASN A 80 6.86 2.36 18.39
C ASN A 80 7.22 3.68 17.71
N ARG A 81 7.59 4.72 18.47
CA ARG A 81 8.00 6.02 17.93
C ARG A 81 9.14 5.87 16.93
N PHE A 82 10.19 5.12 17.29
CA PHE A 82 11.33 4.88 16.39
C PHE A 82 10.95 4.04 15.17
N TYR A 83 10.24 2.93 15.37
CA TYR A 83 9.86 2.03 14.29
C TYR A 83 8.99 2.73 13.23
N TYR A 84 7.94 3.43 13.64
CA TYR A 84 7.09 4.14 12.67
C TYR A 84 7.81 5.32 12.01
N SER A 85 8.73 5.99 12.70
CA SER A 85 9.62 6.99 12.08
C SER A 85 10.47 6.38 10.97
N LEU A 86 11.07 5.21 11.23
CA LEU A 86 11.86 4.48 10.23
C LEU A 86 11.01 4.05 9.03
N LEU A 87 9.81 3.49 9.27
CA LEU A 87 8.90 3.09 8.19
C LEU A 87 8.51 4.27 7.30
N TRP A 88 8.17 5.42 7.91
CA TRP A 88 7.83 6.62 7.15
C TRP A 88 9.03 7.20 6.41
N ALA A 89 10.25 7.10 6.94
CA ALA A 89 11.47 7.47 6.21
C ALA A 89 11.76 6.57 5.00
N MET A 90 11.36 5.29 5.05
CA MET A 90 11.45 4.36 3.91
C MET A 90 10.30 4.53 2.91
N SER A 91 9.19 5.15 3.31
CA SER A 91 7.98 5.28 2.49
C SER A 91 8.17 5.95 1.12
N PRO A 92 9.08 6.92 0.90
CA PRO A 92 9.32 7.47 -0.43
C PRO A 92 9.80 6.42 -1.44
N GLY A 93 10.61 5.46 -1.00
CA GLY A 93 11.07 4.35 -1.84
C GLY A 93 9.92 3.43 -2.24
N LEU A 94 9.05 3.09 -1.29
CA LEU A 94 7.84 2.31 -1.55
C LEU A 94 6.89 3.06 -2.50
N PHE A 95 6.71 4.37 -2.31
CA PHE A 95 5.88 5.20 -3.18
C PHE A 95 6.36 5.13 -4.64
N VAL A 96 7.66 5.28 -4.88
CA VAL A 96 8.24 5.19 -6.24
C VAL A 96 8.01 3.79 -6.83
N LEU A 97 8.22 2.72 -6.06
CA LEU A 97 7.94 1.36 -6.53
C LEU A 97 6.47 1.17 -6.91
N CYS A 98 5.54 1.71 -6.13
CA CYS A 98 4.12 1.66 -6.43
C CYS A 98 3.77 2.45 -7.69
N CYS A 99 4.37 3.63 -7.89
CA CYS A 99 4.19 4.39 -9.12
C CYS A 99 4.68 3.62 -10.34
N LEU A 100 5.86 3.00 -10.28
CA LEU A 100 6.41 2.18 -11.36
C LEU A 100 5.54 0.94 -11.63
N MET A 101 5.06 0.27 -10.58
CA MET A 101 4.15 -0.86 -10.68
C MET A 101 2.84 -0.48 -11.37
N SER A 102 2.21 0.62 -10.94
CA SER A 102 0.98 1.13 -11.56
C SER A 102 1.20 1.61 -12.99
N TRP A 103 2.37 2.20 -13.29
CA TRP A 103 2.73 2.61 -14.65
C TRP A 103 2.96 1.41 -15.58
N GLU A 104 3.62 0.36 -15.11
CA GLU A 104 3.79 -0.87 -15.88
C GLU A 104 2.43 -1.57 -16.11
N ALA A 105 1.59 -1.63 -15.08
CA ALA A 105 0.22 -2.14 -15.19
C ALA A 105 -0.60 -1.35 -16.23
N ARG A 106 -0.35 -0.05 -16.37
CA ARG A 106 -0.96 0.78 -17.40
C ARG A 106 -0.59 0.36 -18.82
N GLN A 107 0.69 0.13 -19.10
CA GLN A 107 1.13 -0.31 -20.43
C GLN A 107 0.50 -1.65 -20.86
N ARG A 108 0.10 -2.47 -19.89
CA ARG A 108 -0.54 -3.77 -20.10
C ARG A 108 -2.07 -3.73 -20.26
N SER A 109 -2.65 -2.54 -20.44
CA SER A 109 -4.09 -2.33 -20.73
C SER A 109 -5.04 -2.76 -19.60
N PHE A 110 -4.84 -2.22 -18.39
CA PHE A 110 -5.77 -2.43 -17.28
C PHE A 110 -7.11 -1.68 -17.46
N PRO A 111 -8.26 -2.28 -17.07
CA PRO A 111 -9.59 -1.66 -17.21
C PRO A 111 -9.77 -0.38 -16.37
N LEU A 112 -8.97 -0.20 -15.31
CA LEU A 112 -8.97 1.01 -14.46
C LEU A 112 -8.58 2.27 -15.25
N TRP A 113 -7.80 2.13 -16.33
CA TRP A 113 -7.35 3.25 -17.14
C TRP A 113 -8.38 3.73 -18.15
N ASN A 114 -9.41 2.92 -18.43
CA ASN A 114 -10.54 3.29 -19.28
C ASN A 114 -11.76 3.72 -18.45
N MET A 115 -11.57 3.95 -17.15
CA MET A 115 -12.65 4.32 -16.26
C MET A 115 -13.15 5.74 -16.60
N PRO A 116 -14.47 5.98 -16.69
CA PRO A 116 -15.01 7.33 -16.96
C PRO A 116 -14.66 8.30 -15.83
N LEU A 117 -14.50 9.59 -16.17
CA LEU A 117 -14.03 10.66 -15.27
C LEU A 117 -14.77 10.70 -13.93
N GLN A 118 -16.10 10.57 -13.96
CA GLN A 118 -16.92 10.57 -12.74
C GLN A 118 -16.50 9.46 -11.76
N LYS A 119 -16.27 8.24 -12.25
CA LYS A 119 -15.83 7.11 -11.42
C LYS A 119 -14.40 7.28 -10.95
N ALA A 120 -13.53 7.84 -11.79
CA ALA A 120 -12.14 8.14 -11.42
C ALA A 120 -12.07 9.21 -10.31
N ILE A 121 -12.89 10.27 -10.38
CA ILE A 121 -12.99 11.30 -9.34
C ILE A 121 -13.52 10.71 -8.03
N VAL A 122 -14.59 9.90 -8.09
CA VAL A 122 -15.13 9.24 -6.89
C VAL A 122 -14.08 8.33 -6.26
N LEU A 123 -13.39 7.51 -7.06
CA LEU A 123 -12.31 6.66 -6.58
C LEU A 123 -11.20 7.49 -5.94
N ALA A 124 -10.77 8.58 -6.60
CA ALA A 124 -9.73 9.47 -6.09
C ALA A 124 -10.10 10.11 -4.75
N LEU A 125 -11.34 10.59 -4.60
CA LEU A 125 -11.84 11.17 -3.37
C LEU A 125 -11.93 10.13 -2.24
N VAL A 126 -12.45 8.94 -2.52
CA VAL A 126 -12.54 7.85 -1.53
C VAL A 126 -11.14 7.42 -1.10
N THR A 127 -10.22 7.20 -2.04
CA THR A 127 -8.83 6.84 -1.73
C THR A 127 -8.13 7.95 -0.95
N GLY A 128 -8.30 9.22 -1.35
CA GLY A 128 -7.75 10.37 -0.63
C GLY A 128 -8.28 10.48 0.79
N LEU A 129 -9.58 10.27 1.00
CA LEU A 129 -10.19 10.25 2.33
C LEU A 129 -9.61 9.12 3.21
N VAL A 130 -9.45 7.92 2.64
CA VAL A 130 -8.85 6.78 3.36
C VAL A 130 -7.40 7.07 3.73
N ILE A 131 -6.61 7.62 2.82
CA ILE A 131 -5.22 8.04 3.10
C ILE A 131 -5.19 9.09 4.20
N TYR A 132 -6.02 10.14 4.09
CA TYR A 132 -6.09 11.20 5.08
C TYR A 132 -6.46 10.65 6.46
N ALA A 133 -7.50 9.82 6.55
CA ALA A 133 -7.93 9.17 7.79
C ALA A 133 -6.85 8.25 8.37
N ALA A 134 -6.14 7.51 7.53
CA ALA A 134 -5.03 6.66 7.95
C ALA A 134 -3.87 7.49 8.52
N SER A 135 -3.43 8.54 7.81
CA SER A 135 -2.32 9.42 8.19
C SER A 135 -2.61 10.29 9.41
N HIS A 136 -3.86 10.72 9.62
CA HIS A 136 -4.22 11.54 10.79
C HIS A 136 -4.60 10.70 12.01
N GLY A 137 -4.66 9.37 11.88
CA GLY A 137 -4.77 8.47 13.02
C GLY A 137 -6.05 8.64 13.85
N GLY A 138 -7.11 9.28 13.33
CA GLY A 138 -8.37 9.52 14.06
C GLY A 138 -9.12 8.25 14.50
N TRP A 139 -8.64 7.08 14.09
CA TRP A 139 -9.12 5.74 14.45
C TRP A 139 -8.22 5.05 15.50
N ILE A 140 -7.05 5.62 15.80
CA ILE A 140 -6.07 5.18 16.80
C ILE A 140 -6.33 5.97 18.10
N THR A 141 -7.52 5.82 18.68
CA THR A 141 -7.98 6.75 19.73
C THR A 141 -7.95 6.18 21.13
N ASN A 142 -7.77 4.87 21.30
CA ASN A 142 -7.88 4.24 22.61
C ASN A 142 -6.95 3.04 22.79
N ALA A 143 -6.10 3.09 23.82
CA ALA A 143 -5.23 2.00 24.23
C ALA A 143 -6.00 0.75 24.74
N ASN A 144 -7.28 0.89 25.09
CA ASN A 144 -8.16 -0.21 25.49
C ASN A 144 -8.67 -1.06 24.31
N ASN A 145 -8.40 -0.66 23.07
CA ASN A 145 -8.68 -1.51 21.92
C ASN A 145 -7.69 -2.68 21.89
N GLY A 146 -8.18 -3.89 22.17
CA GLY A 146 -7.36 -5.11 22.21
C GLY A 146 -6.59 -5.40 20.92
N VAL A 147 -7.13 -5.01 19.75
CA VAL A 147 -6.45 -5.18 18.46
C VAL A 147 -5.27 -4.21 18.34
N ILE A 148 -5.49 -2.94 18.65
CA ILE A 148 -4.41 -1.92 18.66
C ILE A 148 -3.32 -2.34 19.65
N ARG A 149 -3.72 -2.77 20.85
CA ARG A 149 -2.79 -3.23 21.87
C ARG A 149 -2.00 -4.45 21.42
N PHE A 150 -2.64 -5.42 20.78
CA PHE A 150 -1.95 -6.58 20.20
C PHE A 150 -0.93 -6.17 19.14
N ILE A 151 -1.33 -5.34 18.19
CA ILE A 151 -0.48 -4.86 17.09
C ILE A 151 0.74 -4.11 17.64
N LEU A 152 0.54 -3.20 18.60
CA LEU A 152 1.62 -2.31 19.08
C LEU A 152 2.49 -2.91 20.19
N SER A 153 2.03 -3.96 20.88
CA SER A 153 2.81 -4.60 21.96
C SER A 153 3.68 -5.77 21.51
N ASN A 154 3.35 -6.38 20.36
CA ASN A 154 4.06 -7.52 19.80
C ASN A 154 4.86 -7.11 18.56
N ARG A 155 6.18 -7.34 18.56
CA ARG A 155 7.07 -6.94 17.47
C ARG A 155 6.70 -7.55 16.12
N LEU A 156 6.23 -8.80 16.10
CA LEU A 156 5.80 -9.47 14.87
C LEU A 156 4.49 -8.87 14.36
N ALA A 157 3.51 -8.64 15.25
CA ALA A 157 2.25 -8.01 14.87
C ALA A 157 2.46 -6.56 14.40
N MET A 158 3.36 -5.83 15.05
CA MET A 158 3.80 -4.49 14.66
C MET A 158 4.49 -4.51 13.28
N GLY A 159 5.40 -5.47 13.09
CA GLY A 159 6.12 -5.72 11.85
C GLY A 159 5.21 -6.04 10.66
N CYS A 160 4.23 -6.90 10.87
CA CYS A 160 3.32 -7.33 9.82
C CYS A 160 2.10 -6.39 9.69
N LEU A 161 1.23 -6.39 10.69
CA LEU A 161 -0.04 -5.67 10.65
C LEU A 161 0.16 -4.17 10.82
N GLY A 162 1.00 -3.75 11.76
CA GLY A 162 1.28 -2.33 12.00
C GLY A 162 1.87 -1.65 10.77
N ASN A 163 2.88 -2.27 10.14
CA ASN A 163 3.44 -1.78 8.88
C ASN A 163 2.37 -1.67 7.78
N ILE A 164 1.59 -2.72 7.55
CA ILE A 164 0.58 -2.74 6.48
C ILE A 164 -0.45 -1.63 6.71
N PHE A 165 -1.06 -1.57 7.89
CA PHE A 165 -2.19 -0.68 8.13
C PHE A 165 -1.77 0.78 8.33
N TYR A 166 -0.65 1.05 8.99
CA TYR A 166 -0.30 2.42 9.36
C TYR A 166 0.60 3.11 8.32
N VAL A 167 1.34 2.36 7.49
CA VAL A 167 2.32 2.95 6.56
C VAL A 167 2.18 2.40 5.14
N SER A 168 2.38 1.10 4.93
CA SER A 168 2.50 0.53 3.58
C SER A 168 1.22 0.68 2.76
N ALA A 169 0.04 0.33 3.29
CA ALA A 169 -1.21 0.43 2.54
C ALA A 169 -1.57 1.88 2.16
N PRO A 170 -1.48 2.88 3.07
CA PRO A 170 -1.64 4.29 2.70
C PRO A 170 -0.68 4.74 1.60
N VAL A 171 0.60 4.36 1.67
CA VAL A 171 1.62 4.74 0.68
C VAL A 171 1.36 4.07 -0.67
N MET A 172 1.00 2.79 -0.68
CA MET A 172 0.62 2.07 -1.90
C MET A 172 -0.63 2.70 -2.56
N ALA A 173 -1.62 3.08 -1.75
CA ALA A 173 -2.81 3.78 -2.21
C ALA A 173 -2.47 5.15 -2.82
N ALA A 174 -1.57 5.91 -2.16
CA ALA A 174 -1.10 7.20 -2.66
C ALA A 174 -0.36 7.07 -4.00
N GLY A 175 0.51 6.07 -4.15
CA GLY A 175 1.21 5.80 -5.41
C GLY A 175 0.25 5.46 -6.54
N GLY A 176 -0.72 4.57 -6.28
CA GLY A 176 -1.76 4.23 -7.27
C GLY A 176 -2.61 5.44 -7.67
N LEU A 177 -3.00 6.26 -6.70
CA LEU A 177 -3.76 7.49 -6.95
C LEU A 177 -2.95 8.50 -7.77
N PHE A 178 -1.67 8.68 -7.47
CA PHE A 178 -0.79 9.58 -8.22
C PHE A 178 -0.74 9.20 -9.70
N VAL A 179 -0.53 7.92 -10.01
CA VAL A 179 -0.48 7.47 -11.42
C VAL A 179 -1.84 7.60 -12.09
N LEU A 180 -2.94 7.35 -11.38
CA LEU A 180 -4.30 7.59 -11.89
C LEU A 180 -4.47 9.06 -12.32
N VAL A 181 -4.15 10.00 -11.44
CA VAL A 181 -4.28 11.45 -11.70
C VAL A 181 -3.32 11.90 -12.81
N ALA A 182 -2.07 11.46 -12.78
CA ALA A 182 -1.07 11.79 -13.80
C ALA A 182 -1.49 11.29 -15.19
N GLY A 183 -2.02 10.07 -15.30
CA GLY A 183 -2.52 9.52 -16.56
C GLY A 183 -3.75 10.26 -17.11
N TRP A 184 -4.56 10.85 -16.23
CA TRP A 184 -5.68 11.71 -16.61
C TRP A 184 -5.20 13.07 -17.14
N LEU A 185 -4.30 13.74 -16.40
CA LEU A 185 -3.78 15.05 -16.76
C LEU A 185 -2.93 15.02 -18.05
N SER A 186 -2.22 13.93 -18.32
CA SER A 186 -1.43 13.78 -19.56
C SER A 186 -2.30 13.64 -20.82
N GLY A 187 -3.63 13.52 -20.68
CA GLY A 187 -4.55 13.36 -21.80
C GLY A 187 -4.45 11.99 -22.49
N GLU A 188 -3.64 11.08 -21.97
CA GLU A 188 -3.49 9.74 -22.52
C GLU A 188 -4.65 8.81 -22.17
N ILE A 189 -5.36 9.04 -21.05
CA ILE A 189 -6.62 8.34 -20.72
C ILE A 189 -7.79 8.77 -21.64
N PRO A 190 -8.05 10.08 -21.87
CA PRO A 190 -9.09 10.54 -22.80
C PRO A 190 -8.96 10.05 -24.25
N ARG A 191 -7.73 9.87 -24.77
CA ARG A 191 -7.50 9.56 -26.20
C ARG A 191 -7.96 8.16 -26.62
N HIS A 192 -7.98 7.19 -25.71
CA HIS A 192 -8.47 5.84 -26.03
C HIS A 192 -9.99 5.74 -26.09
N ILE A 193 -10.71 6.62 -25.40
CA ILE A 193 -12.18 6.67 -25.44
C ILE A 193 -12.67 7.29 -26.75
N ARG A 194 -11.97 8.31 -27.26
CA ARG A 194 -12.36 9.04 -28.47
C ARG A 194 -12.19 8.22 -29.75
N ARG A 195 -11.16 7.38 -29.84
CA ARG A 195 -10.95 6.50 -31.02
C ARG A 195 -11.99 5.39 -31.18
N GLY A 196 -12.68 4.99 -30.11
CA GLY A 196 -13.76 4.00 -30.21
C GLY A 196 -15.08 4.58 -30.75
N THR A 197 -15.23 5.91 -30.71
CA THR A 197 -16.46 6.61 -31.16
C THR A 197 -16.32 7.23 -32.55
N GLU A 198 -15.09 7.43 -33.04
CA GLU A 198 -14.82 7.97 -34.38
C GLU A 198 -14.70 6.90 -35.48
N GLY A 199 -14.86 5.61 -35.13
CA GLY A 199 -14.78 4.48 -36.08
C GLY A 199 -16.13 3.88 -36.53
N GLU A 200 -17.25 4.43 -36.07
CA GLU A 200 -18.61 3.96 -36.41
C GLU A 200 -19.43 4.98 -37.23
N HIS A 201 -18.78 5.88 -37.97
CA HIS A 201 -19.42 6.77 -38.92
C HIS A 201 -18.80 6.68 -40.31
#